data_AF-A0AAJ1Q015-F1
#
_entry.id   AF-A0AAJ1Q015-F1
#
_cell.length_a   1.000
_cell.length_b   1.000
_cell.length_c   1.000
_cell.angle_alpha   90.00
_cell.angle_beta   90.00
_cell.angle_gamma   90.00
#
_symmetry.space_group_name_H-M   'P 1'
#
loop_
_entity.id
_entity.type
_entity.pdbx_description
1 polymer ?
#
loop_
_entity_poly.entity_id
_entity_poly.type
_entity_poly.pdbx_seq_one_letter_code
_entity_poly.pdbx_strand_id
1 'polypeptide(L)'
;MTHAPLLRGLFLSALARPVIVRPTDKAATLTLDANLETVDASTLSETELPVVVTVGEETYEITATPRNDREISGRVALVTGGAQGFGAEIAKGLVGQGCFVYIADLNGEGAAAKCKELGEDTTYPITVNVADEESVTAMTEEIEKVTGGIDLIVSNAGIVRAGSVLEQDASAFRLSTDINYVAFFLVTKHLGGLLARQHATSGAWLTDIIQINSKSGLVGSNKNAAYAGSKFGGIGLVQSFALEMVEHGVKVNAICPGNFYDGPLWSDPDRGLFVQYLNSGKVPGAKTVTDVKEFYEAKVPMRRGAQGIDVLRAIFYIVEQAYETGQAVPVTGGQVMMN
;
A
#
# COMPACT_ATOMS: atom_id res chain seq x y z
N MET A 1 8.90 -0.48 23.00
CA MET A 1 9.37 -0.41 21.60
C MET A 1 10.61 -1.29 21.51
N THR A 2 10.64 -2.22 20.57
CA THR A 2 11.70 -3.25 20.48
C THR A 2 12.91 -2.72 19.69
N HIS A 3 14.07 -3.39 19.73
CA HIS A 3 15.21 -3.01 18.88
C HIS A 3 15.04 -3.41 17.40
N ALA A 4 13.98 -4.17 17.04
CA ALA A 4 13.84 -4.76 15.72
C ALA A 4 13.88 -3.76 14.54
N PRO A 5 13.24 -2.56 14.60
CA PRO A 5 13.31 -1.60 13.50
C PRO A 5 14.72 -1.02 13.29
N LEU A 6 15.41 -0.67 14.37
CA LEU A 6 16.78 -0.18 14.33
C LEU A 6 17.74 -1.26 13.85
N LEU A 7 17.55 -2.50 14.30
CA LEU A 7 18.36 -3.63 13.86
C LEU A 7 18.15 -3.92 12.38
N ARG A 8 16.89 -3.87 11.92
CA ARG A 8 16.56 -4.00 10.50
C ARG A 8 17.24 -2.91 9.69
N GLY A 9 17.13 -1.65 10.10
CA GLY A 9 17.77 -0.54 9.42
C GLY A 9 19.28 -0.73 9.27
N LEU A 10 19.95 -1.17 10.33
CA LEU A 10 21.38 -1.42 10.33
C LEU A 10 21.79 -2.47 9.28
N PHE A 11 21.05 -3.59 9.20
CA PHE A 11 21.31 -4.64 8.21
C PHE A 11 20.94 -4.23 6.77
N LEU A 12 19.89 -3.42 6.59
CA LEU A 12 19.58 -2.82 5.28
C LEU A 12 20.73 -1.96 4.77
N SER A 13 21.29 -1.12 5.66
CA SER A 13 22.42 -0.25 5.35
C SER A 13 23.69 -1.06 5.05
N ALA A 14 24.01 -2.03 5.92
CA ALA A 14 25.23 -2.83 5.81
C ALA A 14 25.27 -3.72 4.56
N LEU A 15 24.14 -4.35 4.22
CA LEU A 15 24.08 -5.37 3.16
C LEU A 15 23.50 -4.87 1.84
N ALA A 16 22.97 -3.64 1.82
CA ALA A 16 22.31 -3.03 0.66
C ALA A 16 21.28 -3.97 -0.01
N ARG A 17 20.48 -4.66 0.82
CA ARG A 17 19.42 -5.58 0.41
C ARG A 17 18.32 -5.68 1.46
N PRO A 18 17.09 -6.06 1.07
CA PRO A 18 16.04 -6.25 2.04
C PRO A 18 16.30 -7.47 2.92
N VAL A 19 15.95 -7.32 4.20
CA VAL A 19 16.04 -8.36 5.22
C VAL A 19 14.77 -8.38 6.08
N ILE A 20 14.57 -9.51 6.76
CA ILE A 20 13.55 -9.70 7.77
C ILE A 20 14.23 -9.97 9.10
N VAL A 21 13.82 -9.25 10.14
CA VAL A 21 14.28 -9.42 11.53
C VAL A 21 13.14 -10.00 12.35
N ARG A 22 13.33 -11.17 12.96
CA ARG A 22 12.29 -11.88 13.75
C ARG A 22 12.81 -12.24 15.14
N PRO A 23 12.02 -12.04 16.21
CA PRO A 23 12.37 -12.56 17.53
C PRO A 23 12.64 -14.07 17.48
N THR A 24 13.63 -14.55 18.24
CA THR A 24 14.00 -15.97 18.25
C THR A 24 14.60 -16.40 19.59
N ASP A 25 14.41 -17.67 19.94
CA ASP A 25 15.06 -18.33 21.09
C ASP A 25 16.35 -19.07 20.70
N LYS A 26 16.77 -18.97 19.43
CA LYS A 26 18.04 -19.56 18.96
C LYS A 26 19.23 -18.89 19.64
N ALA A 27 20.32 -19.64 19.83
CA ALA A 27 21.55 -19.09 20.38
C ALA A 27 22.16 -18.06 19.42
N ALA A 28 22.51 -16.88 19.93
CA ALA A 28 23.11 -15.82 19.14
C ALA A 28 24.55 -16.13 18.73
N THR A 29 24.88 -15.75 17.50
CA THR A 29 26.21 -15.83 16.91
C THR A 29 26.90 -14.47 16.86
N LEU A 30 26.14 -13.39 17.08
CA LEU A 30 26.61 -12.02 17.11
C LEU A 30 25.92 -11.27 18.26
N THR A 31 26.66 -10.39 18.93
CA THR A 31 26.11 -9.47 19.94
C THR A 31 26.45 -8.05 19.54
N LEU A 32 25.46 -7.16 19.55
CA LEU A 32 25.62 -5.74 19.26
C LEU A 32 25.35 -4.91 20.51
N ASP A 33 25.86 -3.67 20.50
CA ASP A 33 25.52 -2.68 21.53
C ASP A 33 24.01 -2.41 21.53
N ALA A 34 23.44 -2.13 22.71
CA ALA A 34 22.03 -1.78 22.83
C ALA A 34 21.71 -0.46 22.11
N ASN A 35 22.65 0.49 22.08
CA ASN A 35 22.52 1.73 21.32
C ASN A 35 22.92 1.52 19.85
N LEU A 36 22.02 0.91 19.09
CA LEU A 36 22.23 0.54 17.68
C LEU A 36 22.56 1.72 16.75
N GLU A 37 22.16 2.95 17.09
CA GLU A 37 22.50 4.16 16.31
C GLU A 37 24.00 4.47 16.31
N THR A 38 24.75 3.94 17.28
CA THR A 38 26.21 4.10 17.37
C THR A 38 27.00 3.01 16.66
N VAL A 39 26.33 1.97 16.20
CA VAL A 39 26.98 0.84 15.54
C VAL A 39 27.32 1.21 14.10
N ASP A 40 28.60 1.08 13.72
CA ASP A 40 29.04 1.29 12.35
C ASP A 40 28.57 0.12 11.46
N ALA A 41 27.60 0.40 10.58
CA ALA A 41 27.02 -0.58 9.66
C ALA A 41 28.07 -1.28 8.78
N SER A 42 29.20 -0.63 8.46
CA SER A 42 30.25 -1.22 7.63
C SER A 42 30.87 -2.48 8.24
N THR A 43 30.82 -2.60 9.57
CA THR A 43 31.30 -3.78 10.31
C THR A 43 30.46 -5.03 10.05
N LEU A 44 29.24 -4.88 9.52
CA LEU A 44 28.31 -5.96 9.23
C LEU A 44 28.22 -6.31 7.73
N SER A 45 28.96 -5.62 6.87
CA SER A 45 28.88 -5.75 5.40
C SER A 45 29.18 -7.16 4.87
N GLU A 46 30.01 -7.93 5.58
CA GLU A 46 30.40 -9.31 5.23
C GLU A 46 29.59 -10.38 5.99
N THR A 47 28.49 -10.00 6.66
CA THR A 47 27.69 -10.93 7.45
C THR A 47 26.91 -11.89 6.55
N GLU A 48 27.16 -13.20 6.70
CA GLU A 48 26.36 -14.24 6.05
C GLU A 48 24.98 -14.39 6.73
N LEU A 49 23.93 -14.53 5.92
CA LEU A 49 22.55 -14.73 6.41
C LEU A 49 22.10 -16.19 6.17
N PRO A 50 21.35 -16.81 7.09
CA PRO A 50 20.79 -16.21 8.30
C PRO A 50 21.83 -16.04 9.43
N VAL A 51 21.63 -15.01 10.26
CA VAL A 51 22.43 -14.75 11.46
C VAL A 51 21.52 -14.52 12.66
N VAL A 52 21.95 -14.92 13.85
CA VAL A 52 21.21 -14.67 15.10
C VAL A 52 21.97 -13.64 15.93
N VAL A 53 21.30 -12.54 16.26
CA VAL A 53 21.88 -11.36 16.90
C VAL A 53 21.18 -11.07 18.22
N THR A 54 21.97 -10.86 19.27
CA THR A 54 21.47 -10.33 20.54
C THR A 54 21.75 -8.83 20.64
N VAL A 55 20.74 -8.06 21.05
CA VAL A 55 20.80 -6.63 21.35
C VAL A 55 20.18 -6.41 22.74
N GLY A 56 21.01 -6.13 23.74
CA GLY A 56 20.56 -6.10 25.14
C GLY A 56 20.01 -7.46 25.58
N GLU A 57 18.73 -7.50 25.97
CA GLU A 57 18.02 -8.73 26.38
C GLU A 57 17.23 -9.38 25.24
N GLU A 58 17.14 -8.74 24.07
CA GLU A 58 16.36 -9.21 22.93
C GLU A 58 17.25 -10.00 21.95
N THR A 59 16.73 -11.08 21.38
CA THR A 59 17.44 -11.90 20.39
C THR A 59 16.60 -12.07 19.13
N TYR A 60 17.25 -11.88 17.98
CA TYR A 60 16.61 -11.85 16.68
C TYR A 60 17.34 -12.74 15.67
N GLU A 61 16.59 -13.42 14.81
CA GLU A 61 17.09 -14.03 13.58
C GLU A 61 16.89 -13.06 12.41
N ILE A 62 17.97 -12.78 11.69
CA ILE A 62 17.96 -11.94 10.50
C ILE A 62 18.08 -12.85 9.28
N THR A 63 17.16 -12.71 8.33
CA THR A 63 17.09 -13.50 7.10
C THR A 63 17.05 -12.60 5.89
N ALA A 64 17.70 -13.04 4.81
CA ALA A 64 17.59 -12.39 3.51
C ALA A 64 16.26 -12.74 2.84
N THR A 65 15.68 -11.78 2.11
CA THR A 65 14.57 -12.05 1.20
C THR A 65 15.10 -12.37 -0.22
N PRO A 66 14.29 -13.01 -1.08
CA PRO A 66 14.65 -13.24 -2.49
C PRO A 66 14.90 -11.92 -3.22
N ARG A 67 15.88 -11.88 -4.13
CA ARG A 67 16.20 -10.69 -4.93
C ARG A 67 16.25 -11.03 -6.42
N ASN A 68 15.75 -10.12 -7.24
CA ASN A 68 15.93 -10.07 -8.69
C ASN A 68 16.45 -8.68 -9.11
N ASP A 69 16.51 -8.40 -10.41
CA ASP A 69 17.10 -7.16 -10.94
C ASP A 69 16.31 -5.87 -10.64
N ARG A 70 15.08 -5.96 -10.09
CA ARG A 70 14.26 -4.80 -9.73
C ARG A 70 14.47 -4.36 -8.29
N GLU A 71 14.41 -3.05 -8.06
CA GLU A 71 14.56 -2.43 -6.74
C GLU A 71 13.47 -2.86 -5.74
N ILE A 72 12.28 -3.20 -6.24
CA ILE A 72 11.17 -3.65 -5.38
C ILE A 72 11.34 -5.10 -4.89
N SER A 73 12.23 -5.88 -5.50
CA SER A 73 12.35 -7.30 -5.22
C SER A 73 12.82 -7.56 -3.79
N GLY A 74 12.17 -8.52 -3.12
CA GLY A 74 12.51 -8.88 -1.75
C GLY A 74 12.03 -7.91 -0.69
N ARG A 75 11.52 -6.73 -1.06
CA ARG A 75 11.02 -5.75 -0.09
C ARG A 75 9.86 -6.30 0.74
N VAL A 76 9.76 -5.82 1.97
CA VAL A 76 8.61 -6.06 2.85
C VAL A 76 7.54 -5.01 2.53
N ALA A 77 6.36 -5.46 2.13
CA ALA A 77 5.28 -4.60 1.68
C ALA A 77 3.98 -4.84 2.45
N LEU A 78 3.17 -3.81 2.61
CA LEU A 78 1.80 -3.87 3.12
C LEU A 78 0.84 -3.43 2.02
N VAL A 79 -0.27 -4.15 1.86
CA VAL A 79 -1.38 -3.74 1.00
C VAL A 79 -2.67 -3.73 1.80
N THR A 80 -3.22 -2.54 2.07
CA THR A 80 -4.54 -2.40 2.72
C THR A 80 -5.69 -2.58 1.72
N GLY A 81 -6.81 -3.16 2.14
CA GLY A 81 -7.84 -3.61 1.20
C GLY A 81 -7.32 -4.72 0.26
N GLY A 82 -6.38 -5.53 0.76
CA GLY A 82 -5.62 -6.51 -0.02
C GLY A 82 -6.40 -7.79 -0.39
N ALA A 83 -7.61 -7.99 0.16
CA ALA A 83 -8.36 -9.23 -0.09
C ALA A 83 -9.02 -9.26 -1.48
N GLN A 84 -9.24 -8.11 -2.13
CA GLN A 84 -9.98 -8.02 -3.39
C GLN A 84 -9.57 -6.84 -4.29
N GLY A 85 -10.09 -6.83 -5.52
CA GLY A 85 -9.95 -5.72 -6.46
C GLY A 85 -8.48 -5.37 -6.76
N PHE A 86 -8.18 -4.07 -6.84
CA PHE A 86 -6.80 -3.63 -7.06
C PHE A 86 -5.83 -4.08 -5.96
N GLY A 87 -6.27 -4.12 -4.70
CA GLY A 87 -5.42 -4.56 -3.60
C GLY A 87 -4.93 -6.00 -3.77
N ALA A 88 -5.83 -6.93 -4.13
CA ALA A 88 -5.46 -8.32 -4.41
C ALA A 88 -4.50 -8.45 -5.60
N GLU A 89 -4.74 -7.71 -6.69
CA GLU A 89 -3.87 -7.75 -7.87
C GLU A 89 -2.48 -7.13 -7.58
N ILE A 90 -2.42 -6.06 -6.78
CA ILE A 90 -1.16 -5.47 -6.33
C ILE A 90 -0.40 -6.45 -5.43
N ALA A 91 -1.07 -7.05 -4.44
CA ALA A 91 -0.46 -8.03 -3.56
C ALA A 91 0.13 -9.22 -4.34
N LYS A 92 -0.65 -9.79 -5.27
CA LYS A 92 -0.20 -10.84 -6.19
C LYS A 92 1.01 -10.41 -7.01
N GLY A 93 0.99 -9.19 -7.54
CA GLY A 93 2.07 -8.62 -8.31
C GLY A 93 3.37 -8.47 -7.53
N LEU A 94 3.28 -8.00 -6.29
CA LEU A 94 4.41 -7.83 -5.37
C LEU A 94 4.99 -9.18 -4.94
N VAL A 95 4.16 -10.17 -4.59
CA VAL A 95 4.61 -11.55 -4.33
C VAL A 95 5.35 -12.10 -5.55
N GLY A 96 4.84 -11.85 -6.76
CA GLY A 96 5.51 -12.22 -8.01
C GLY A 96 6.88 -11.55 -8.23
N GLN A 97 7.21 -10.47 -7.51
CA GLN A 97 8.55 -9.85 -7.49
C GLN A 97 9.44 -10.37 -6.34
N GLY A 98 8.96 -11.34 -5.56
CA GLY A 98 9.67 -11.90 -4.40
C GLY A 98 9.52 -11.07 -3.13
N CYS A 99 8.60 -10.10 -3.09
CA CYS A 99 8.30 -9.35 -1.88
C CYS A 99 7.66 -10.25 -0.81
N PHE A 100 7.91 -9.94 0.46
CA PHE A 100 7.07 -10.42 1.56
C PHE A 100 5.89 -9.46 1.72
N VAL A 101 4.64 -9.94 1.62
CA VAL A 101 3.47 -9.07 1.55
C VAL A 101 2.50 -9.31 2.70
N TYR A 102 2.32 -8.29 3.53
CA TYR A 102 1.19 -8.21 4.44
C TYR A 102 -0.09 -7.88 3.65
N ILE A 103 -1.05 -8.79 3.72
CA ILE A 103 -2.38 -8.60 3.12
C ILE A 103 -3.31 -8.16 4.23
N ALA A 104 -3.60 -6.87 4.27
CA ALA A 104 -4.38 -6.29 5.35
C ALA A 104 -5.78 -5.90 4.85
N ASP A 105 -6.82 -6.34 5.54
CA ASP A 105 -8.19 -6.08 5.14
C ASP A 105 -9.14 -6.08 6.35
N LEU A 106 -10.28 -5.41 6.23
CA LEU A 106 -11.35 -5.52 7.23
C LEU A 106 -11.93 -6.95 7.20
N ASN A 107 -11.97 -7.58 6.03
CA ASN A 107 -12.29 -8.98 5.87
C ASN A 107 -11.05 -9.86 6.12
N GLY A 108 -10.78 -10.15 7.39
CA GLY A 108 -9.66 -10.99 7.82
C GLY A 108 -9.65 -12.39 7.19
N GLU A 109 -10.82 -13.01 7.02
CA GLU A 109 -10.93 -14.31 6.34
C GLU A 109 -10.53 -14.21 4.86
N GLY A 110 -10.94 -13.14 4.18
CA GLY A 110 -10.54 -12.86 2.80
C GLY A 110 -9.03 -12.62 2.67
N ALA A 111 -8.43 -11.90 3.62
CA ALA A 111 -6.98 -11.71 3.67
C ALA A 111 -6.25 -13.05 3.85
N ALA A 112 -6.67 -13.88 4.81
CA ALA A 112 -6.09 -15.20 5.04
C ALA A 112 -6.24 -16.13 3.83
N ALA A 113 -7.41 -16.15 3.19
CA ALA A 113 -7.64 -16.92 1.97
C ALA A 113 -6.70 -16.47 0.83
N LYS A 114 -6.46 -15.15 0.70
CA LYS A 114 -5.54 -14.62 -0.30
C LYS A 114 -4.09 -14.98 0.00
N CYS A 115 -3.66 -14.96 1.26
CA CYS A 115 -2.33 -15.43 1.66
C CYS A 115 -2.13 -16.91 1.29
N LYS A 116 -3.12 -17.76 1.57
CA LYS A 116 -3.09 -19.17 1.19
C LYS A 116 -2.99 -19.39 -0.33
N GLU A 117 -3.68 -18.57 -1.12
CA GLU A 117 -3.60 -18.60 -2.58
C GLU A 117 -2.22 -18.19 -3.11
N LEU A 118 -1.61 -17.17 -2.51
CA LEU A 118 -0.36 -16.57 -2.99
C LEU A 118 0.91 -17.20 -2.39
N GLY A 119 0.79 -17.93 -1.28
CA GLY A 119 1.89 -18.60 -0.58
C GLY A 119 2.14 -17.99 0.80
N GLU A 120 1.93 -18.79 1.84
CA GLU A 120 2.03 -18.38 3.26
C GLU A 120 3.48 -18.08 3.70
N ASP A 121 4.48 -18.60 3.00
CA ASP A 121 5.90 -18.28 3.28
C ASP A 121 6.27 -16.84 2.89
N THR A 122 5.51 -16.25 1.97
CA THR A 122 5.76 -14.91 1.41
C THR A 122 4.65 -13.92 1.71
N THR A 123 3.64 -14.31 2.49
CA THR A 123 2.49 -13.46 2.81
C THR A 123 2.06 -13.61 4.26
N TYR A 124 1.45 -12.57 4.82
CA TYR A 124 0.91 -12.59 6.18
C TYR A 124 -0.42 -11.84 6.24
N PRO A 125 -1.52 -12.46 6.71
CA PRO A 125 -2.81 -11.79 6.78
C PRO A 125 -2.89 -10.91 8.04
N ILE A 126 -3.49 -9.71 7.90
CA ILE A 126 -3.83 -8.86 9.04
C ILE A 126 -5.28 -8.41 8.92
N THR A 127 -6.08 -8.64 9.96
CA THR A 127 -7.42 -8.04 10.07
C THR A 127 -7.28 -6.63 10.58
N VAL A 128 -7.68 -5.63 9.79
CA VAL A 128 -7.55 -4.22 10.17
C VAL A 128 -8.74 -3.38 9.72
N ASN A 129 -9.23 -2.53 10.62
CA ASN A 129 -10.07 -1.40 10.24
C ASN A 129 -9.20 -0.15 10.13
N VAL A 130 -8.87 0.25 8.90
CA VAL A 130 -7.97 1.40 8.68
C VAL A 130 -8.55 2.76 9.11
N ALA A 131 -9.86 2.84 9.38
CA ALA A 131 -10.50 4.04 9.92
C ALA A 131 -10.49 4.08 11.46
N ASP A 132 -9.96 3.04 12.12
CA ASP A 132 -9.82 2.93 13.57
C ASP A 132 -8.33 2.99 13.95
N GLU A 133 -7.96 4.00 14.74
CA GLU A 133 -6.58 4.26 15.09
C GLU A 133 -5.95 3.15 15.95
N GLU A 134 -6.71 2.53 16.85
CA GLU A 134 -6.21 1.42 17.68
C GLU A 134 -5.96 0.18 16.81
N SER A 135 -6.84 -0.07 15.82
CA SER A 135 -6.65 -1.15 14.86
C SER A 135 -5.41 -0.95 13.99
N VAL A 136 -5.12 0.28 13.55
CA VAL A 136 -3.90 0.61 12.78
C VAL A 136 -2.64 0.51 13.65
N THR A 137 -2.73 0.88 14.94
CA THR A 137 -1.66 0.70 15.91
C THR A 137 -1.31 -0.79 16.06
N ALA A 138 -2.31 -1.65 16.27
CA ALA A 138 -2.11 -3.09 16.38
C ALA A 138 -1.52 -3.72 15.11
N MET A 139 -1.95 -3.28 13.92
CA MET A 139 -1.35 -3.69 12.65
C MET A 139 0.15 -3.32 12.58
N THR A 140 0.52 -2.15 13.07
CA THR A 140 1.92 -1.67 13.08
C THR A 140 2.79 -2.52 14.02
N GLU A 141 2.27 -2.85 15.20
CA GLU A 141 2.94 -3.73 16.18
C GLU A 141 3.16 -5.15 15.62
N GLU A 142 2.16 -5.69 14.90
CA GLU A 142 2.26 -7.00 14.27
C GLU A 142 3.33 -7.01 13.15
N ILE A 143 3.42 -5.92 12.36
CA ILE A 143 4.47 -5.76 11.33
C ILE A 143 5.86 -5.70 11.98
N GLU A 144 6.04 -4.86 13.01
CA GLU A 144 7.30 -4.76 13.78
C GLU A 144 7.70 -6.15 14.33
N LYS A 145 6.75 -6.91 14.88
CA LYS A 145 7.01 -8.24 15.43
C LYS A 145 7.41 -9.27 14.38
N VAL A 146 6.76 -9.28 13.22
CA VAL A 146 6.90 -10.38 12.23
C VAL A 146 8.05 -10.14 11.25
N THR A 147 8.40 -8.88 10.95
CA THR A 147 9.49 -8.57 10.00
C THR A 147 10.51 -7.56 10.51
N GLY A 148 10.28 -6.96 11.68
CA GLY A 148 11.13 -5.91 12.26
C GLY A 148 10.87 -4.53 11.68
N GLY A 149 10.21 -4.42 10.52
CA GLY A 149 9.98 -3.17 9.83
C GLY A 149 9.37 -3.39 8.46
N ILE A 150 9.36 -2.36 7.63
CA ILE A 150 8.69 -2.38 6.32
C ILE A 150 9.43 -1.50 5.32
N ASP A 151 9.20 -1.72 4.02
CA ASP A 151 9.81 -0.94 2.94
C ASP A 151 8.78 -0.22 2.06
N LEU A 152 7.58 -0.81 1.89
CA LEU A 152 6.53 -0.30 1.01
C LEU A 152 5.15 -0.40 1.66
N ILE A 153 4.42 0.70 1.68
CA ILE A 153 3.05 0.77 2.18
C ILE A 153 2.13 1.16 1.03
N VAL A 154 1.30 0.23 0.57
CA VAL A 154 0.24 0.51 -0.40
C VAL A 154 -1.08 0.71 0.36
N SER A 155 -1.42 1.97 0.62
CA SER A 155 -2.70 2.36 1.22
C SER A 155 -3.79 2.39 0.15
N ASN A 156 -4.54 1.30 0.04
CA ASN A 156 -5.50 1.07 -1.04
C ASN A 156 -6.97 1.01 -0.59
N ALA A 157 -7.25 0.99 0.71
CA ALA A 157 -8.61 1.04 1.22
C ALA A 157 -9.39 2.26 0.68
N GLY A 158 -10.64 2.04 0.31
CA GLY A 158 -11.51 3.10 -0.19
C GLY A 158 -12.92 2.63 -0.50
N ILE A 159 -13.88 3.55 -0.37
CA ILE A 159 -15.30 3.30 -0.71
C ILE A 159 -15.85 4.42 -1.57
N VAL A 160 -16.85 4.09 -2.40
CA VAL A 160 -17.63 5.07 -3.16
C VAL A 160 -19.10 4.89 -2.85
N ARG A 161 -19.80 6.00 -2.59
CA ARG A 161 -21.26 6.06 -2.49
C ARG A 161 -21.74 7.22 -3.34
N ALA A 162 -22.36 6.90 -4.47
CA ALA A 162 -22.90 7.90 -5.38
C ALA A 162 -24.21 8.48 -4.83
N GLY A 163 -24.40 9.79 -4.98
CA GLY A 163 -25.59 10.50 -4.52
C GLY A 163 -25.62 11.95 -5.03
N SER A 164 -26.83 12.50 -5.18
CA SER A 164 -26.99 13.93 -5.43
C SER A 164 -26.52 14.72 -4.21
N VAL A 165 -25.81 15.84 -4.42
CA VAL A 165 -25.41 16.72 -3.30
C VAL A 165 -26.62 17.28 -2.53
N LEU A 166 -27.79 17.34 -3.17
CA LEU A 166 -29.04 17.82 -2.57
C LEU A 166 -29.71 16.77 -1.66
N GLU A 167 -29.30 15.50 -1.76
CA GLU A 167 -29.98 14.36 -1.12
C GLU A 167 -29.02 13.48 -0.31
N GLN A 168 -27.70 13.69 -0.45
CA GLN A 168 -26.71 12.83 0.18
C GLN A 168 -26.71 13.00 1.70
N ASP A 169 -26.86 11.88 2.41
CA ASP A 169 -26.78 11.86 3.86
C ASP A 169 -25.41 12.29 4.38
N ALA A 170 -25.40 13.17 5.37
CA ALA A 170 -24.16 13.63 6.01
C ALA A 170 -23.36 12.49 6.63
N SER A 171 -24.00 11.41 7.10
CA SER A 171 -23.32 10.21 7.61
C SER A 171 -22.58 9.46 6.50
N ALA A 172 -23.17 9.33 5.32
CA ALA A 172 -22.52 8.73 4.16
C ALA A 172 -21.34 9.60 3.67
N PHE A 173 -21.48 10.93 3.73
CA PHE A 173 -20.38 11.85 3.45
C PHE A 173 -19.22 11.65 4.42
N ARG A 174 -19.48 11.66 5.74
CA ARG A 174 -18.47 11.42 6.79
C ARG A 174 -17.77 10.09 6.62
N LEU A 175 -18.51 9.00 6.43
CA LEU A 175 -17.94 7.67 6.22
C LEU A 175 -16.98 7.62 5.01
N SER A 176 -17.32 8.31 3.92
CA SER A 176 -16.43 8.44 2.75
C SER A 176 -15.15 9.20 3.09
N THR A 177 -15.23 10.25 3.90
CA THR A 177 -14.06 11.00 4.38
C THR A 177 -13.22 10.14 5.32
N ASP A 178 -13.84 9.47 6.28
CA ASP A 178 -13.14 8.65 7.27
C ASP A 178 -12.32 7.54 6.58
N ILE A 179 -12.93 6.83 5.63
CA ILE A 179 -12.26 5.71 4.95
C ILE A 179 -11.27 6.18 3.86
N ASN A 180 -11.59 7.20 3.06
CA ASN A 180 -10.73 7.57 1.92
C ASN A 180 -9.64 8.60 2.28
N TYR A 181 -9.81 9.34 3.36
CA TYR A 181 -8.94 10.47 3.74
C TYR A 181 -8.32 10.25 5.13
N VAL A 182 -9.13 10.11 6.19
CA VAL A 182 -8.62 9.94 7.56
C VAL A 182 -7.81 8.66 7.70
N ALA A 183 -8.28 7.56 7.12
CA ALA A 183 -7.55 6.28 7.15
C ALA A 183 -6.15 6.38 6.51
N PHE A 184 -5.97 7.18 5.45
CA PHE A 184 -4.65 7.39 4.86
C PHE A 184 -3.71 8.14 5.81
N PHE A 185 -4.23 9.13 6.53
CA PHE A 185 -3.50 9.80 7.60
C PHE A 185 -3.12 8.83 8.72
N LEU A 186 -4.06 8.02 9.23
CA LEU A 186 -3.79 7.08 10.32
C LEU A 186 -2.71 6.06 9.92
N VAL A 187 -2.83 5.46 8.74
CA VAL A 187 -1.84 4.52 8.21
C VAL A 187 -0.47 5.20 8.07
N THR A 188 -0.42 6.42 7.54
CA THR A 188 0.84 7.18 7.38
C THR A 188 1.46 7.54 8.72
N LYS A 189 0.66 8.01 9.70
CA LYS A 189 1.13 8.37 11.04
C LYS A 189 1.84 7.20 11.73
N HIS A 190 1.18 6.05 11.79
CA HIS A 190 1.66 4.91 12.58
C HIS A 190 2.81 4.16 11.87
N LEU A 191 2.62 3.81 10.59
CA LEU A 191 3.68 3.13 9.84
C LEU A 191 4.82 4.07 9.46
N GLY A 192 4.55 5.38 9.30
CA GLY A 192 5.60 6.39 9.15
C GLY A 192 6.49 6.49 10.39
N GLY A 193 5.92 6.36 11.60
CA GLY A 193 6.70 6.24 12.83
C GLY A 193 7.61 5.00 12.85
N LEU A 194 7.12 3.86 12.36
CA LEU A 194 7.93 2.64 12.21
C LEU A 194 9.06 2.84 11.19
N LEU A 195 8.76 3.45 10.04
CA LEU A 195 9.75 3.79 9.00
C LEU A 195 10.81 4.77 9.53
N ALA A 196 10.43 5.80 10.27
CA ALA A 196 11.37 6.76 10.86
C ALA A 196 12.33 6.09 11.85
N ARG A 197 11.83 5.17 12.69
CA ARG A 197 12.67 4.37 13.60
C ARG A 197 13.64 3.47 12.84
N GLN A 198 13.19 2.83 11.76
CA GLN A 198 14.07 2.05 10.89
C GLN A 198 15.13 2.94 10.21
N HIS A 199 14.74 4.15 9.79
CA HIS A 199 15.61 5.07 9.07
C HIS A 199 16.79 5.56 9.90
N ALA A 200 16.63 5.67 11.22
CA ALA A 200 17.68 6.11 12.15
C ALA A 200 19.00 5.31 12.00
N THR A 201 18.96 4.08 11.49
CA THR A 201 20.13 3.23 11.23
C THR A 201 20.24 2.76 9.77
N SER A 202 19.28 3.08 8.90
CA SER A 202 19.24 2.57 7.52
C SER A 202 19.91 3.46 6.48
N GLY A 203 20.50 4.58 6.89
CA GLY A 203 21.28 5.46 6.01
C GLY A 203 20.48 5.90 4.77
N ALA A 204 21.00 5.57 3.58
CA ALA A 204 20.38 5.95 2.29
C ALA A 204 19.23 5.04 1.83
N TRP A 205 18.80 4.06 2.63
CA TRP A 205 17.72 3.14 2.25
C TRP A 205 16.38 3.86 2.16
N LEU A 206 15.86 4.02 0.94
CA LEU A 206 14.58 4.67 0.69
C LEU A 206 13.41 3.71 0.87
N THR A 207 12.32 4.21 1.44
CA THR A 207 11.05 3.51 1.59
C THR A 207 9.91 4.32 0.98
N ASP A 208 8.77 3.68 0.73
CA ASP A 208 7.68 4.29 -0.03
C ASP A 208 6.33 4.12 0.68
N ILE A 209 5.56 5.20 0.72
CA ILE A 209 4.11 5.19 1.00
C ILE A 209 3.40 5.56 -0.29
N ILE A 210 2.54 4.66 -0.77
CA ILE A 210 1.75 4.83 -1.97
C ILE A 210 0.27 4.80 -1.61
N GLN A 211 -0.42 5.90 -1.89
CA GLN A 211 -1.87 5.93 -1.86
C GLN A 211 -2.45 5.45 -3.19
N ILE A 212 -3.32 4.44 -3.18
CA ILE A 212 -4.18 4.16 -4.34
C ILE A 212 -5.35 5.15 -4.31
N ASN A 213 -5.17 6.22 -5.06
CA ASN A 213 -6.12 7.30 -5.22
C ASN A 213 -7.09 6.96 -6.36
N SER A 214 -7.42 7.92 -7.23
CA SER A 214 -8.39 7.76 -8.32
C SER A 214 -8.20 8.88 -9.33
N LYS A 215 -8.62 8.67 -10.58
CA LYS A 215 -8.89 9.77 -11.50
C LYS A 215 -9.84 10.83 -10.91
N SER A 216 -10.73 10.45 -9.98
CA SER A 216 -11.63 11.38 -9.28
C SER A 216 -10.94 12.27 -8.25
N GLY A 217 -9.67 12.01 -7.93
CA GLY A 217 -8.81 12.96 -7.21
C GLY A 217 -8.17 14.02 -8.11
N LEU A 218 -8.23 13.83 -9.43
CA LEU A 218 -7.67 14.75 -10.43
C LEU A 218 -8.74 15.60 -11.11
N VAL A 219 -9.96 15.08 -11.23
CA VAL A 219 -11.11 15.77 -11.81
C VAL A 219 -12.38 15.47 -11.05
N GLY A 220 -13.23 16.48 -10.87
CA GLY A 220 -14.52 16.32 -10.18
C GLY A 220 -15.38 15.21 -10.81
N SER A 221 -16.06 14.44 -9.96
CA SER A 221 -16.95 13.37 -10.39
C SER A 221 -18.40 13.69 -10.06
N ASN A 222 -19.24 13.78 -11.11
CA ASN A 222 -20.67 14.05 -10.95
C ASN A 222 -21.34 13.01 -10.03
N LYS A 223 -22.17 13.48 -9.09
CA LYS A 223 -22.86 12.69 -8.06
C LYS A 223 -21.94 11.82 -7.18
N ASN A 224 -20.66 12.18 -7.04
CA ASN A 224 -19.70 11.48 -6.19
C ASN A 224 -18.90 12.50 -5.34
N ALA A 225 -19.55 13.56 -4.86
CA ALA A 225 -18.86 14.70 -4.24
C ALA A 225 -18.00 14.28 -3.03
N ALA A 226 -18.53 13.46 -2.13
CA ALA A 226 -17.78 12.96 -0.97
C ALA A 226 -16.54 12.11 -1.35
N TYR A 227 -16.64 11.33 -2.43
CA TYR A 227 -15.53 10.51 -2.93
C TYR A 227 -14.49 11.34 -3.67
N ALA A 228 -14.93 12.24 -4.57
CA ALA A 228 -14.01 13.13 -5.27
C ALA A 228 -13.30 14.06 -4.28
N GLY A 229 -14.03 14.69 -3.36
CA GLY A 229 -13.46 15.58 -2.34
C GLY A 229 -12.42 14.87 -1.47
N SER A 230 -12.70 13.66 -0.99
CA SER A 230 -11.73 12.89 -0.21
C SER A 230 -10.51 12.45 -1.03
N LYS A 231 -10.68 12.12 -2.32
CA LYS A 231 -9.56 11.76 -3.22
C LYS A 231 -8.72 12.97 -3.63
N PHE A 232 -9.31 14.15 -3.86
CA PHE A 232 -8.59 15.41 -4.01
C PHE A 232 -7.81 15.77 -2.75
N GLY A 233 -8.48 15.70 -1.59
CA GLY A 233 -7.82 15.89 -0.29
C GLY A 233 -6.65 14.92 -0.10
N GLY A 234 -6.82 13.66 -0.50
CA GLY A 234 -5.77 12.65 -0.44
C GLY A 234 -4.50 13.04 -1.20
N ILE A 235 -4.61 13.72 -2.34
CA ILE A 235 -3.45 14.27 -3.07
C ILE A 235 -2.79 15.39 -2.28
N GLY A 236 -3.59 16.25 -1.61
CA GLY A 236 -3.07 17.24 -0.68
C GLY A 236 -2.27 16.61 0.46
N LEU A 237 -2.79 15.53 1.07
CA LEU A 237 -2.06 14.78 2.09
C LEU A 237 -0.78 14.16 1.54
N VAL A 238 -0.81 13.56 0.35
CA VAL A 238 0.38 13.01 -0.31
C VAL A 238 1.47 14.07 -0.44
N GLN A 239 1.13 15.27 -0.89
CA GLN A 239 2.09 16.38 -1.01
C GLN A 239 2.60 16.85 0.35
N SER A 240 1.72 17.04 1.33
CA SER A 240 2.12 17.46 2.68
C SER A 240 3.00 16.42 3.37
N PHE A 241 2.61 15.15 3.35
CA PHE A 241 3.38 14.06 3.96
C PHE A 241 4.69 13.82 3.23
N ALA A 242 4.75 14.00 1.90
CA ALA A 242 6.02 13.91 1.17
C ALA A 242 7.05 14.95 1.62
N LEU A 243 6.62 16.18 1.92
CA LEU A 243 7.51 17.25 2.39
C LEU A 243 8.09 16.96 3.78
N GLU A 244 7.30 16.34 4.65
CA GLU A 244 7.70 15.99 6.01
C GLU A 244 8.54 14.71 6.01
N MET A 245 7.99 13.62 5.47
CA MET A 245 8.54 12.27 5.60
C MET A 245 9.84 12.03 4.81
N VAL A 246 10.22 12.93 3.90
CA VAL A 246 11.50 12.84 3.18
C VAL A 246 12.71 12.92 4.12
N GLU A 247 12.58 13.59 5.27
CA GLU A 247 13.63 13.62 6.30
C GLU A 247 13.89 12.25 6.94
N HIS A 248 12.94 11.32 6.77
CA HIS A 248 13.01 9.94 7.23
C HIS A 248 13.27 8.96 6.08
N GLY A 249 13.74 9.44 4.92
CA GLY A 249 14.00 8.60 3.74
C GLY A 249 12.74 7.97 3.16
N VAL A 250 11.56 8.54 3.41
CA VAL A 250 10.27 8.03 2.92
C VAL A 250 9.75 8.91 1.78
N LYS A 251 9.52 8.29 0.63
CA LYS A 251 8.78 8.92 -0.47
C LYS A 251 7.28 8.70 -0.27
N VAL A 252 6.46 9.72 -0.50
CA VAL A 252 5.00 9.60 -0.42
C VAL A 252 4.40 10.01 -1.75
N ASN A 253 3.70 9.08 -2.41
CA ASN A 253 3.14 9.29 -3.74
C ASN A 253 1.71 8.73 -3.84
N ALA A 254 1.00 9.09 -4.91
CA ALA A 254 -0.30 8.53 -5.26
C ALA A 254 -0.28 7.92 -6.66
N ILE A 255 -0.95 6.79 -6.81
CA ILE A 255 -1.38 6.28 -8.11
C ILE A 255 -2.85 6.63 -8.28
N CYS A 256 -3.23 7.16 -9.44
CA CYS A 256 -4.59 7.59 -9.75
C CYS A 256 -5.18 6.75 -10.89
N PRO A 257 -5.73 5.54 -10.61
CA PRO A 257 -6.27 4.68 -11.64
C PRO A 257 -7.54 5.23 -12.28
N GLY A 258 -7.76 4.80 -13.52
CA GLY A 258 -9.08 4.75 -14.15
C GLY A 258 -9.96 3.67 -13.52
N ASN A 259 -11.07 3.34 -14.19
CA ASN A 259 -11.98 2.33 -13.67
C ASN A 259 -11.44 0.91 -13.91
N PHE A 260 -11.48 0.06 -12.87
CA PHE A 260 -11.26 -1.37 -13.03
C PHE A 260 -12.58 -2.06 -13.39
N TYR A 261 -12.91 -2.09 -14.68
CA TYR A 261 -14.20 -2.61 -15.13
C TYR A 261 -14.40 -4.09 -14.82
N ASP A 262 -13.33 -4.89 -14.84
CA ASP A 262 -13.42 -6.33 -14.53
C ASP A 262 -13.36 -6.63 -13.02
N GLY A 263 -13.15 -5.60 -12.19
CA GLY A 263 -13.12 -5.73 -10.74
C GLY A 263 -14.52 -5.85 -10.12
N PRO A 264 -14.60 -6.30 -8.85
CA PRO A 264 -15.87 -6.58 -8.17
C PRO A 264 -16.80 -5.36 -8.07
N LEU A 265 -16.25 -4.15 -7.93
CA LEU A 265 -17.06 -2.93 -7.88
C LEU A 265 -17.91 -2.71 -9.15
N TRP A 266 -17.40 -3.12 -10.32
CA TRP A 266 -18.05 -2.87 -11.61
C TRP A 266 -18.79 -4.08 -12.15
N SER A 267 -18.15 -5.25 -12.10
CA SER A 267 -18.62 -6.47 -12.77
C SER A 267 -19.32 -7.49 -11.87
N ASP A 268 -19.50 -7.22 -10.57
CA ASP A 268 -20.32 -8.11 -9.73
C ASP A 268 -21.73 -8.25 -10.33
N PRO A 269 -22.23 -9.49 -10.50
CA PRO A 269 -23.46 -9.76 -11.25
C PRO A 269 -24.74 -9.29 -10.53
N ASP A 270 -24.68 -9.06 -9.22
CA ASP A 270 -25.83 -8.68 -8.41
C ASP A 270 -25.76 -7.21 -7.98
N ARG A 271 -24.55 -6.75 -7.65
CA ARG A 271 -24.29 -5.46 -6.99
C ARG A 271 -23.31 -4.57 -7.75
N GLY A 272 -22.77 -5.03 -8.88
CA GLY A 272 -21.81 -4.27 -9.68
C GLY A 272 -22.43 -3.02 -10.30
N LEU A 273 -21.60 -1.98 -10.50
CA LEU A 273 -22.06 -0.72 -11.08
C LEU A 273 -22.67 -0.89 -12.48
N PHE A 274 -22.22 -1.86 -13.29
CA PHE A 274 -22.83 -2.06 -14.60
C PHE A 274 -24.29 -2.49 -14.52
N VAL A 275 -24.62 -3.42 -13.62
CA VAL A 275 -25.99 -3.90 -13.39
C VAL A 275 -26.85 -2.78 -12.81
N GLN A 276 -26.35 -2.05 -11.82
CA GLN A 276 -27.06 -0.90 -11.25
C GLN A 276 -27.35 0.18 -12.30
N TYR A 277 -26.41 0.44 -13.20
CA TYR A 277 -26.54 1.48 -14.23
C TYR A 277 -27.47 1.06 -15.37
N LEU A 278 -27.50 -0.22 -15.71
CA LEU A 278 -28.50 -0.78 -16.60
C LEU A 278 -29.91 -0.63 -16.00
N ASN A 279 -30.10 -1.07 -14.76
CA ASN A 279 -31.41 -1.07 -14.09
C ASN A 279 -31.96 0.34 -13.86
N SER A 280 -31.10 1.32 -13.59
CA SER A 280 -31.49 2.72 -13.41
C SER A 280 -31.67 3.49 -14.72
N GLY A 281 -31.40 2.87 -15.88
CA GLY A 281 -31.45 3.55 -17.18
C GLY A 281 -30.42 4.67 -17.32
N LYS A 282 -29.31 4.60 -16.56
CA LYS A 282 -28.29 5.66 -16.50
C LYS A 282 -27.57 5.84 -17.85
N VAL A 283 -27.48 4.79 -18.66
CA VAL A 283 -26.96 4.84 -20.02
C VAL A 283 -28.14 4.76 -20.99
N PRO A 284 -28.51 5.89 -21.64
CA PRO A 284 -29.63 5.90 -22.58
C PRO A 284 -29.45 4.87 -23.70
N GLY A 285 -30.45 4.02 -23.90
CA GLY A 285 -30.46 3.00 -24.96
C GLY A 285 -29.73 1.70 -24.64
N ALA A 286 -29.07 1.57 -23.48
CA ALA A 286 -28.46 0.32 -23.06
C ALA A 286 -29.54 -0.74 -22.77
N LYS A 287 -29.36 -1.94 -23.33
CA LYS A 287 -30.22 -3.12 -23.15
C LYS A 287 -29.51 -4.22 -22.35
N THR A 288 -28.19 -4.21 -22.34
CA THR A 288 -27.34 -5.21 -21.68
C THR A 288 -26.26 -4.56 -20.84
N VAL A 289 -25.66 -5.33 -19.93
CA VAL A 289 -24.46 -4.92 -19.16
C VAL A 289 -23.30 -4.60 -20.10
N THR A 290 -23.18 -5.32 -21.22
CA THR A 290 -22.19 -5.06 -22.26
C THR A 290 -22.34 -3.67 -22.86
N ASP A 291 -23.57 -3.25 -23.18
CA ASP A 291 -23.81 -1.89 -23.72
C ASP A 291 -23.36 -0.80 -22.73
N VAL A 292 -23.60 -1.03 -21.42
CA VAL A 292 -23.13 -0.12 -20.37
C VAL A 292 -21.60 -0.12 -20.32
N LYS A 293 -20.95 -1.28 -20.37
CA LYS A 293 -19.48 -1.40 -20.37
C LYS A 293 -18.87 -0.69 -21.57
N GLU A 294 -19.34 -0.97 -22.78
CA GLU A 294 -18.88 -0.33 -24.02
C GLU A 294 -19.04 1.19 -23.97
N PHE A 295 -20.14 1.70 -23.44
CA PHE A 295 -20.35 3.14 -23.26
C PHE A 295 -19.30 3.80 -22.36
N TYR A 296 -18.87 3.12 -21.29
CA TYR A 296 -17.84 3.65 -20.38
C TYR A 296 -16.43 3.47 -20.93
N GLU A 297 -16.13 2.34 -21.58
CA GLU A 297 -14.85 2.12 -22.29
C GLU A 297 -14.67 3.13 -23.42
N ALA A 298 -15.75 3.54 -24.08
CA ALA A 298 -15.70 4.55 -25.12
C ALA A 298 -15.24 5.94 -24.65
N LYS A 299 -15.28 6.20 -23.33
CA LYS A 299 -14.77 7.44 -22.71
C LYS A 299 -13.29 7.39 -22.38
N VAL A 300 -12.65 6.23 -22.55
CA VAL A 300 -11.21 6.03 -22.35
C VAL A 300 -10.56 6.02 -23.74
N PRO A 301 -9.59 6.89 -24.04
CA PRO A 301 -8.89 6.88 -25.34
C PRO A 301 -8.33 5.51 -25.72
N MET A 302 -7.79 4.76 -24.76
CA MET A 302 -7.31 3.38 -24.96
C MET A 302 -8.42 2.30 -25.04
N ARG A 303 -9.71 2.67 -24.99
CA ARG A 303 -10.88 1.80 -25.18
C ARG A 303 -10.96 0.57 -24.27
N ARG A 304 -10.45 0.67 -23.03
CA ARG A 304 -10.54 -0.38 -22.01
C ARG A 304 -10.49 0.20 -20.60
N GLY A 305 -10.86 -0.63 -19.61
CA GLY A 305 -10.61 -0.34 -18.20
C GLY A 305 -9.14 -0.48 -17.82
N ALA A 306 -8.77 0.10 -16.68
CA ALA A 306 -7.49 -0.17 -16.03
C ALA A 306 -7.49 -1.59 -15.44
N GLN A 307 -6.35 -2.26 -15.49
CA GLN A 307 -6.13 -3.58 -14.92
C GLN A 307 -5.10 -3.52 -13.78
N GLY A 308 -5.04 -4.56 -12.96
CA GLY A 308 -4.08 -4.66 -11.85
C GLY A 308 -2.64 -4.43 -12.30
N ILE A 309 -2.25 -4.98 -13.45
CA ILE A 309 -0.90 -4.81 -14.02
C ILE A 309 -0.57 -3.36 -14.40
N ASP A 310 -1.56 -2.56 -14.82
CA ASP A 310 -1.33 -1.15 -15.16
C ASP A 310 -0.97 -0.35 -13.91
N VAL A 311 -1.69 -0.61 -12.80
CA VAL A 311 -1.44 0.02 -11.50
C VAL A 311 -0.12 -0.45 -10.90
N LEU A 312 0.15 -1.75 -10.98
CA LEU A 312 1.39 -2.35 -10.48
C LEU A 312 2.63 -1.77 -11.19
N ARG A 313 2.57 -1.58 -12.52
CA ARG A 313 3.68 -0.96 -13.26
C ARG A 313 3.93 0.49 -12.85
N ALA A 314 2.88 1.24 -12.51
CA ALA A 314 3.04 2.59 -12.00
C ALA A 314 3.64 2.61 -10.58
N ILE A 315 3.29 1.64 -9.74
CA ILE A 315 3.95 1.41 -8.44
C ILE A 315 5.44 1.13 -8.64
N PHE A 316 5.80 0.21 -9.54
CA PHE A 316 7.21 -0.10 -9.82
C PHE A 316 7.96 1.14 -10.29
N TYR A 317 7.40 1.89 -11.24
CA TYR A 317 7.99 3.14 -11.71
C TYR A 317 8.27 4.11 -10.56
N ILE A 318 7.27 4.42 -9.72
CA ILE A 318 7.43 5.47 -8.72
C ILE A 318 8.32 5.02 -7.55
N VAL A 319 8.40 3.73 -7.26
CA VAL A 319 9.35 3.15 -6.28
C VAL A 319 10.77 3.21 -6.84
N GLU A 320 10.99 2.76 -8.09
CA GLU A 320 12.30 2.74 -8.76
C GLU A 320 12.82 4.17 -9.03
N GLN A 321 11.94 5.16 -9.17
CA GLN A 321 12.31 6.56 -9.34
C GLN A 321 12.75 7.18 -8.01
N ALA A 322 14.05 7.44 -7.88
CA ALA A 322 14.66 7.95 -6.66
C ALA A 322 14.41 9.44 -6.40
N TYR A 323 14.16 10.24 -7.44
CA TYR A 323 14.07 11.71 -7.33
C TYR A 323 12.64 12.26 -7.41
N GLU A 324 11.62 11.41 -7.18
CA GLU A 324 10.21 11.82 -7.19
C GLU A 324 9.51 11.50 -5.85
N THR A 325 8.89 12.52 -5.26
CA THR A 325 7.98 12.38 -4.11
C THR A 325 6.87 13.43 -4.22
N GLY A 326 5.73 13.21 -3.57
CA GLY A 326 4.57 14.10 -3.62
C GLY A 326 3.78 14.05 -4.93
N GLN A 327 4.00 13.03 -5.77
CA GLN A 327 3.42 12.95 -7.11
C GLN A 327 2.06 12.25 -7.12
N ALA A 328 1.20 12.67 -8.04
CA ALA A 328 -0.05 11.98 -8.36
C ALA A 328 0.03 11.42 -9.80
N VAL A 329 0.29 10.12 -9.92
CA VAL A 329 0.57 9.44 -11.20
C VAL A 329 -0.74 8.94 -11.84
N PRO A 330 -1.20 9.52 -12.97
CA PRO A 330 -2.43 9.07 -13.63
C PRO A 330 -2.24 7.73 -14.35
N VAL A 331 -3.10 6.75 -14.07
CA VAL A 331 -3.17 5.46 -14.79
C VAL A 331 -4.56 5.32 -15.40
N THR A 332 -4.86 6.17 -16.38
CA THR A 332 -6.24 6.44 -16.82
C THR A 332 -6.52 6.09 -18.28
N GLY A 333 -5.58 5.45 -18.99
CA GLY A 333 -5.73 5.13 -20.41
C GLY A 333 -5.92 6.36 -21.31
N GLY A 334 -5.39 7.51 -20.88
CA GLY A 334 -5.53 8.82 -21.53
C GLY A 334 -6.77 9.61 -21.14
N GLN A 335 -7.64 9.10 -20.25
CA GLN A 335 -8.88 9.78 -19.88
C GLN A 335 -8.64 11.07 -19.07
N VAL A 336 -7.55 11.13 -18.31
CA VAL A 336 -7.07 12.34 -17.64
C VAL A 336 -5.61 12.52 -18.01
N MET A 337 -5.27 13.68 -18.56
CA MET A 337 -3.91 14.11 -18.88
C MET A 337 -3.59 15.32 -18.00
N MET A 338 -2.47 15.30 -17.29
CA MET A 338 -2.02 16.40 -16.45
C MET A 338 -1.31 17.43 -17.34
N ASN A 339 -1.61 18.72 -17.14
CA ASN A 339 -1.00 19.84 -17.86
C ASN A 339 0.05 20.54 -16.99
#